data_AF-A0A518UCQ9-F1
#
_entry.id   AF-A0A518UCQ9-F1
#
_cell.length_a   1.000
_cell.length_b   1.000
_cell.length_c   1.000
_cell.angle_alpha   90.00
_cell.angle_beta   90.00
_cell.angle_gamma   90.00
#
_symmetry.space_group_name_H-M   'P 1'
#
loop_
_entity.id
_entity.type
_entity.pdbx_description
1 polymer ?
#
loop_
_entity_poly.entity_id
_entity_poly.type
_entity_poly.pdbx_seq_one_letter_code
_entity_poly.pdbx_strand_id
1 'polypeptide(L)'
;MTRVLPVDSNGSRNGGIMALESPIHFSNRGNPTPRGGSGFYKNLPLRTKVLLAPAVGVLLFIGFLVYTMVATLGNTQRLDRIRDVTFPTLEVATINVTTLEKITETLNSAAATGESDMVKTADGLAENIRQNLQKFAKLDEGQRAAAEQALQTFDGYYGKAQSISNALISGTLDMGSAGGNLAEMKKALDDTRLQFNSLRENTLKNFTAMVDASSATSRHMMGIGLIGAVAVVAAALLAWYMASLITRSVATVVRSMRDIAAGEGDLTRRITPETGDEIGELVTRFNEFVSKLQKDIGSLVDSLKSLEAAAADMGGVVSNTEAFVAQQHGVVADVTEGVNSIRTGIEQVAQSAESASTAATMADEVTQTSYSGIQTTISTINGLAASVQQAFTELGNLRNDAARIGTVVNTIKGIADQTNLLALNAAIEAARAGEHGRGFAVVADEVRKLSGQTQEATVEVGSIVDQVDRTMSALSNIIETSQTKAISSVEQITESGHTLQEITAKVGTIRTMNHEIARATEQQQQGSESITQRITDLESISSASNAQARALTEISRKISNLTQSLKSVSGHFKI
;
A
#
# COMPACT_ATOMS: atom_id res chain seq x y z
N MET A 1 -19.82 22.74 18.25
CA MET A 1 -20.89 23.69 18.60
C MET A 1 -22.00 23.53 17.56
N THR A 2 -23.06 22.79 17.91
CA THR A 2 -24.41 23.30 18.28
C THR A 2 -25.30 23.37 17.02
N ARG A 3 -26.11 22.35 16.68
CA ARG A 3 -27.39 21.86 17.24
C ARG A 3 -28.62 22.67 16.75
N VAL A 4 -29.64 21.89 16.35
CA VAL A 4 -31.11 22.11 16.39
C VAL A 4 -31.83 22.53 15.07
N LEU A 5 -32.80 21.67 14.74
CA LEU A 5 -33.99 21.71 13.82
C LEU A 5 -34.96 22.88 14.17
N PRO A 6 -36.26 23.00 13.74
CA PRO A 6 -37.17 22.09 12.99
C PRO A 6 -38.17 22.76 11.99
N VAL A 7 -39.03 21.94 11.34
CA VAL A 7 -40.53 21.94 11.45
C VAL A 7 -41.22 21.42 10.17
N ASP A 8 -42.16 20.49 10.42
CA ASP A 8 -43.16 19.80 9.59
C ASP A 8 -44.24 20.67 8.90
N SER A 9 -44.88 20.11 7.87
CA SER A 9 -46.34 19.81 7.83
C SER A 9 -46.72 19.19 6.46
N ASN A 10 -47.17 17.93 6.39
CA ASN A 10 -48.55 17.42 6.57
C ASN A 10 -49.49 17.87 5.41
N GLY A 11 -50.27 17.04 4.71
CA GLY A 11 -50.64 15.63 4.79
C GLY A 11 -51.81 15.34 3.82
N SER A 12 -52.32 14.09 3.85
CA SER A 12 -53.66 13.60 3.42
C SER A 12 -53.55 12.26 2.65
N ARG A 13 -53.84 11.08 3.27
CA ARG A 13 -55.16 10.39 3.38
C ARG A 13 -55.70 9.91 2.00
N ASN A 14 -56.22 8.70 1.77
CA ASN A 14 -56.86 7.68 2.62
C ASN A 14 -57.11 6.37 1.82
N GLY A 15 -57.14 5.20 2.50
CA GLY A 15 -57.94 3.95 2.25
C GLY A 15 -57.90 3.22 0.89
N GLY A 16 -57.97 1.89 0.75
CA GLY A 16 -58.13 0.76 1.66
C GLY A 16 -58.54 -0.52 0.88
N ILE A 17 -58.18 -1.69 1.44
CA ILE A 17 -58.90 -3.00 1.43
C ILE A 17 -58.69 -4.03 0.28
N MET A 18 -58.15 -5.19 0.72
CA MET A 18 -58.31 -6.63 0.34
C MET A 18 -58.02 -7.17 -1.07
N ALA A 19 -57.07 -8.11 -1.15
CA ALA A 19 -57.28 -9.57 -1.36
C ALA A 19 -55.91 -10.27 -1.24
N LEU A 20 -55.64 -11.07 -0.19
CA LEU A 20 -55.75 -12.53 -0.18
C LEU A 20 -55.04 -13.22 -1.36
N GLU A 21 -53.80 -13.64 -1.16
CA GLU A 21 -53.33 -14.98 -1.54
C GLU A 21 -52.00 -15.32 -0.84
N SER A 22 -52.09 -16.30 0.05
CA SER A 22 -50.99 -16.99 0.71
C SER A 22 -50.27 -17.95 -0.25
N PRO A 23 -48.97 -18.20 -0.02
CA PRO A 23 -48.54 -19.59 0.04
C PRO A 23 -47.74 -19.86 1.31
N ILE A 24 -48.42 -20.56 2.23
CA ILE A 24 -47.94 -21.72 3.00
C ILE A 24 -46.41 -21.86 3.06
N HIS A 25 -45.83 -21.38 4.16
CA HIS A 25 -44.56 -21.86 4.66
C HIS A 25 -44.67 -23.36 4.94
N PHE A 26 -44.17 -24.21 4.02
CA PHE A 26 -43.81 -25.58 4.36
C PHE A 26 -42.57 -25.50 5.26
N SER A 27 -42.81 -25.44 6.57
CA SER A 27 -41.86 -25.94 7.55
C SER A 27 -41.69 -27.44 7.30
N ASN A 28 -40.73 -27.81 6.46
CA ASN A 28 -40.29 -29.19 6.38
C ASN A 28 -39.53 -29.49 7.67
N ARG A 29 -40.27 -29.86 8.73
CA ARG A 29 -39.74 -30.68 9.83
C ARG A 29 -39.35 -32.02 9.21
N GLY A 30 -38.15 -32.04 8.62
CA GLY A 30 -37.41 -33.26 8.37
C GLY A 30 -37.18 -33.92 9.72
N ASN A 31 -38.03 -34.91 9.99
CA ASN A 31 -37.93 -35.87 11.08
C ASN A 31 -36.45 -36.23 11.31
N PRO A 32 -35.89 -36.09 12.53
CA PRO A 32 -34.57 -36.62 12.80
C PRO A 32 -34.70 -38.14 12.74
N THR A 33 -34.36 -38.71 11.59
CA THR A 33 -34.12 -40.15 11.52
C THR A 33 -33.00 -40.44 12.51
N PRO A 34 -33.20 -41.33 13.51
CA PRO A 34 -32.11 -41.74 14.36
C PRO A 34 -31.16 -42.53 13.45
N ARG A 35 -30.06 -41.89 13.02
CA ARG A 35 -28.91 -42.60 12.48
C ARG A 35 -28.38 -43.48 13.59
N GLY A 36 -28.90 -44.70 13.65
CA GLY A 36 -28.50 -45.74 14.59
C GLY A 36 -26.99 -45.94 14.55
N GLY A 37 -26.38 -46.02 15.73
CA GLY A 37 -25.10 -46.66 15.99
C GLY A 37 -23.80 -45.97 15.52
N SER A 38 -23.80 -45.03 14.57
CA SER A 38 -22.54 -44.54 13.95
C SER A 38 -22.02 -43.19 14.46
N GLY A 39 -22.82 -42.41 15.21
CA GLY A 39 -22.43 -41.09 15.71
C GLY A 39 -21.42 -41.13 16.85
N PHE A 40 -21.53 -42.13 17.73
CA PHE A 40 -20.60 -42.29 18.86
C PHE A 40 -19.17 -42.48 18.38
N TYR A 41 -18.98 -43.33 17.35
CA TYR A 41 -17.66 -43.60 16.82
C TYR A 41 -17.05 -42.40 16.12
N LYS A 42 -17.81 -41.60 15.36
CA LYS A 42 -17.23 -40.47 14.60
C LYS A 42 -16.58 -39.40 15.48
N ASN A 43 -17.03 -39.25 16.72
CA ASN A 43 -16.56 -38.21 17.65
C ASN A 43 -15.59 -38.74 18.71
N LEU A 44 -15.22 -40.03 18.67
CA LEU A 44 -14.18 -40.56 19.55
C LEU A 44 -12.80 -39.99 19.16
N PRO A 45 -11.94 -39.68 20.14
CA PRO A 45 -10.55 -39.32 19.88
C PRO A 45 -9.88 -40.38 19.01
N LEU A 46 -9.01 -39.95 18.09
CA LEU A 46 -8.29 -40.82 17.17
C LEU A 46 -7.52 -41.92 17.93
N ARG A 47 -6.92 -41.56 19.07
CA ARG A 47 -6.23 -42.50 19.96
C ARG A 47 -7.15 -43.63 20.44
N THR A 48 -8.38 -43.30 20.83
CA THR A 48 -9.35 -44.29 21.32
C THR A 48 -9.83 -45.18 20.19
N LYS A 49 -10.06 -44.64 18.99
CA LYS A 49 -10.43 -45.41 17.79
C LYS A 49 -9.37 -46.45 17.41
N VAL A 50 -8.10 -46.05 17.45
CA VAL A 50 -6.98 -46.92 17.08
C VAL A 50 -6.77 -48.03 18.11
N LEU A 51 -6.95 -47.74 19.41
CA LEU A 51 -6.68 -48.72 20.47
C LEU A 51 -7.84 -49.67 20.78
N LEU A 52 -9.09 -49.31 20.45
CA LEU A 52 -10.27 -50.11 20.82
C LEU A 52 -10.28 -51.51 20.18
N ALA A 53 -10.07 -51.60 18.86
CA ALA A 53 -10.10 -52.86 18.12
C ALA A 53 -9.03 -53.87 18.59
N PRO A 54 -7.74 -53.51 18.71
CA PRO A 54 -6.73 -54.44 19.21
C PRO A 54 -6.94 -54.79 20.70
N ALA A 55 -7.40 -53.87 21.54
CA ALA A 55 -7.63 -54.14 22.96
C ALA A 55 -8.73 -55.22 23.17
N VAL A 56 -9.83 -55.14 22.42
CA VAL A 56 -10.90 -56.15 22.45
C VAL A 56 -10.38 -57.50 21.94
N GLY A 57 -9.60 -57.50 20.86
CA GLY A 57 -8.99 -58.72 20.31
C GLY A 57 -8.07 -59.42 21.31
N VAL A 58 -7.22 -58.68 22.03
CA VAL A 58 -6.32 -59.24 23.04
C VAL A 58 -7.09 -59.86 24.21
N LEU A 59 -8.13 -59.19 24.72
CA LEU A 59 -8.94 -59.71 25.82
C LEU A 59 -9.64 -61.02 25.45
N LEU A 60 -10.22 -61.10 24.25
CA LEU A 60 -10.86 -62.33 23.75
C LEU A 60 -9.84 -63.46 23.56
N PHE A 61 -8.64 -63.15 23.08
CA PHE A 61 -7.58 -64.14 22.88
C PHE A 61 -7.07 -64.73 24.21
N ILE A 62 -6.88 -63.89 25.24
CA ILE A 62 -6.50 -64.34 26.58
C ILE A 62 -7.57 -65.29 27.15
N GLY A 63 -8.85 -64.92 27.04
CA GLY A 63 -9.95 -65.78 27.49
C GLY A 63 -9.97 -67.15 26.81
N PHE A 64 -9.72 -67.18 25.50
CA PHE A 64 -9.62 -68.41 24.71
C PHE A 64 -8.44 -69.31 25.16
N LEU A 65 -7.26 -68.72 25.41
CA LEU A 65 -6.08 -69.47 25.87
C LEU A 65 -6.31 -70.11 27.23
N VAL A 66 -6.87 -69.36 28.18
CA VAL A 66 -7.17 -69.87 29.54
C VAL A 66 -8.14 -71.05 29.47
N TYR A 67 -9.22 -70.91 28.70
CA TYR A 67 -10.20 -71.99 28.52
C TYR A 67 -9.56 -73.26 27.93
N THR A 68 -8.78 -73.11 26.86
CA THR A 68 -8.14 -74.23 26.17
C THR A 68 -7.14 -74.96 27.06
N MET A 69 -6.38 -74.22 27.87
CA MET A 69 -5.44 -74.78 28.84
C MET A 69 -6.16 -75.63 29.90
N VAL A 70 -7.24 -75.12 30.49
CA VAL A 70 -8.03 -75.85 31.50
C VAL A 70 -8.67 -77.12 30.91
N ALA A 71 -9.27 -77.02 29.73
CA ALA A 71 -9.89 -78.17 29.06
C ALA A 71 -8.86 -79.27 28.72
N THR A 72 -7.66 -78.89 28.25
CA THR A 72 -6.59 -79.83 27.93
C THR A 72 -6.11 -80.58 29.18
N LEU A 73 -5.83 -79.85 30.27
CA LEU A 73 -5.39 -80.45 31.53
C LEU A 73 -6.40 -81.46 32.09
N GLY A 74 -7.69 -81.11 32.08
CA GLY A 74 -8.76 -82.01 32.54
C GLY A 74 -8.90 -83.26 31.66
N ASN A 75 -8.70 -83.14 30.35
CA ASN A 75 -8.79 -84.28 29.43
C ASN A 75 -7.59 -85.23 29.56
N THR A 76 -6.38 -84.70 29.74
CA THR A 76 -5.17 -85.50 29.98
C THR A 76 -5.30 -86.34 31.25
N GLN A 77 -5.77 -85.75 32.36
CA GLN A 77 -6.01 -86.50 33.61
C GLN A 77 -7.01 -87.65 33.44
N ARG A 78 -8.07 -87.47 32.62
CA ARG A 78 -9.03 -88.54 32.31
C ARG A 78 -8.38 -89.67 31.51
N LEU A 79 -7.55 -89.35 30.52
CA LEU A 79 -6.83 -90.35 29.73
C LEU A 79 -5.83 -91.14 30.57
N ASP A 80 -5.10 -90.50 31.48
CA ASP A 80 -4.20 -91.19 32.41
C ASP A 80 -4.98 -92.18 33.30
N ARG A 81 -6.15 -91.80 33.82
CA ARG A 81 -7.00 -92.72 34.61
C ARG A 81 -7.56 -93.89 33.81
N ILE A 82 -7.87 -93.70 32.53
CA ILE A 82 -8.27 -94.79 31.64
C ILE A 82 -7.11 -95.78 31.48
N ARG A 83 -5.89 -95.28 31.21
CA ARG A 83 -4.68 -96.10 31.00
C ARG A 83 -4.26 -96.87 32.25
N ASP A 84 -4.19 -96.19 33.39
CA ASP A 84 -3.49 -96.70 34.58
C ASP A 84 -4.40 -97.42 35.57
N VAL A 85 -5.71 -97.15 35.52
CA VAL A 85 -6.70 -97.71 36.47
C VAL A 85 -7.76 -98.52 35.74
N THR A 86 -8.53 -97.86 34.86
CA THR A 86 -9.81 -98.41 34.37
C THR A 86 -9.63 -99.55 33.36
N PHE A 87 -8.62 -99.47 32.49
CA PHE A 87 -8.30 -100.55 31.55
C PHE A 87 -7.73 -101.79 32.24
N PRO A 88 -6.70 -101.68 33.11
CA PRO A 88 -6.20 -102.83 33.88
C PRO A 88 -7.27 -103.52 34.74
N THR A 89 -8.19 -102.78 35.35
CA THR A 89 -9.26 -103.39 36.16
C THR A 89 -10.29 -104.10 35.29
N LEU A 90 -10.64 -103.55 34.11
CA LEU A 90 -11.52 -104.21 33.15
C LEU A 90 -10.90 -105.51 32.62
N GLU A 91 -9.61 -105.49 32.29
CA GLU A 91 -8.86 -106.66 31.84
C GLU A 91 -8.92 -107.77 32.89
N VAL A 92 -8.59 -107.44 34.14
CA VAL A 92 -8.57 -108.41 35.24
C VAL A 92 -9.97 -108.95 35.56
N ALA A 93 -10.99 -108.10 35.59
CA ALA A 93 -12.38 -108.55 35.79
C ALA A 93 -12.86 -109.48 34.67
N THR A 94 -12.43 -109.22 33.43
CA THR A 94 -12.73 -110.08 32.28
C THR A 94 -12.01 -111.43 32.38
N ILE A 95 -10.73 -111.44 32.77
CA ILE A 95 -9.96 -112.67 32.98
C ILE A 95 -10.59 -113.53 34.09
N ASN A 96 -11.11 -112.92 35.16
CA ASN A 96 -11.72 -113.65 36.27
C ASN A 96 -12.99 -114.41 35.86
N VAL A 97 -13.85 -113.81 35.03
CA VAL A 97 -15.04 -114.49 34.48
C VAL A 97 -14.62 -115.75 33.72
N THR A 98 -13.66 -115.63 32.79
CA THR A 98 -13.18 -116.77 31.98
C THR A 98 -12.46 -117.82 32.83
N THR A 99 -11.70 -117.40 33.85
CA THR A 99 -10.98 -118.33 34.74
C THR A 99 -11.97 -119.13 35.61
N LEU A 100 -13.08 -118.53 36.04
CA LEU A 100 -14.12 -119.24 36.81
C LEU A 100 -14.77 -120.37 36.00
N GLU A 101 -15.01 -120.14 34.70
CA GLU A 101 -15.51 -121.17 33.80
C GLU A 101 -14.52 -122.33 33.67
N LYS A 102 -13.23 -122.02 33.46
CA LYS A 102 -12.16 -123.03 33.43
C LYS A 102 -12.07 -123.84 34.72
N ILE A 103 -12.21 -123.21 35.90
CA ILE A 103 -12.25 -123.93 37.18
C ILE A 103 -13.42 -124.90 37.22
N THR A 104 -14.61 -124.45 36.80
CA THR A 104 -15.82 -125.27 36.79
C THR A 104 -15.66 -126.48 35.86
N GLU A 105 -15.13 -126.28 34.66
CA GLU A 105 -14.82 -127.36 33.70
C GLU A 105 -13.77 -128.34 34.24
N THR A 106 -12.73 -127.80 34.88
CA THR A 106 -11.63 -128.61 35.45
C THR A 106 -12.12 -129.46 36.60
N LEU A 107 -12.91 -128.91 37.53
CA LEU A 107 -13.46 -129.64 38.67
C LEU A 107 -14.51 -130.68 38.25
N ASN A 108 -15.36 -130.37 37.26
CA ASN A 108 -16.30 -131.33 36.69
C ASN A 108 -15.58 -132.49 35.99
N SER A 109 -14.51 -132.20 35.25
CA SER A 109 -13.69 -133.23 34.60
C SER A 109 -12.96 -134.09 35.64
N ALA A 110 -12.39 -133.47 36.68
CA ALA A 110 -11.74 -134.17 37.79
C ALA A 110 -12.70 -135.15 38.49
N ALA A 111 -13.95 -134.72 38.71
CA ALA A 111 -14.99 -135.55 39.29
C ALA A 111 -15.42 -136.72 38.38
N ALA A 112 -15.39 -136.54 37.06
CA ALA A 112 -15.76 -137.56 36.09
C ALA A 112 -14.65 -138.59 35.83
N THR A 113 -13.38 -138.17 35.83
CA THR A 113 -12.22 -139.03 35.50
C THR A 113 -11.56 -139.64 36.74
N GLY A 114 -11.76 -139.06 37.93
CA GLY A 114 -11.08 -139.48 39.15
C GLY A 114 -9.64 -138.98 39.29
N GLU A 115 -9.19 -138.06 38.42
CA GLU A 115 -7.81 -137.55 38.43
C GLU A 115 -7.60 -136.41 39.46
N SER A 116 -6.85 -136.69 40.53
CA SER A 116 -6.56 -135.71 41.60
C SER A 116 -5.70 -134.52 41.13
N ASP A 117 -4.86 -134.67 40.10
CA ASP A 117 -4.02 -133.57 39.59
C ASP A 117 -4.82 -132.46 38.90
N MET A 118 -6.03 -132.75 38.42
CA MET A 118 -6.95 -131.73 37.91
C MET A 118 -7.45 -130.81 39.04
N VAL A 119 -7.61 -131.32 40.26
CA VAL A 119 -7.96 -130.50 41.43
C VAL A 119 -6.84 -129.51 41.76
N LYS A 120 -5.56 -129.94 41.69
CA LYS A 120 -4.40 -129.04 41.84
C LYS A 120 -4.34 -127.96 40.75
N THR A 121 -4.74 -128.30 39.52
CA THR A 121 -4.83 -127.31 38.43
C THR A 121 -5.91 -126.27 38.75
N ALA A 122 -7.05 -126.72 39.28
CA ALA A 122 -8.09 -125.82 39.75
C ALA A 122 -7.62 -124.95 40.93
N ASP A 123 -6.74 -125.43 41.82
CA ASP A 123 -6.14 -124.64 42.90
C ASP A 123 -5.30 -123.48 42.34
N GLY A 124 -4.47 -123.75 41.32
CA GLY A 124 -3.69 -122.72 40.65
C GLY A 124 -4.55 -121.67 39.95
N LEU A 125 -5.64 -122.09 39.30
CA LEU A 125 -6.61 -121.16 38.70
C LEU A 125 -7.37 -120.35 39.76
N ALA A 126 -7.70 -120.97 40.90
CA ALA A 126 -8.36 -120.28 42.00
C ALA A 126 -7.45 -119.21 42.60
N GLU A 127 -6.16 -119.52 42.79
CA GLU A 127 -5.18 -118.56 43.28
C GLU A 127 -5.00 -117.38 42.31
N ASN A 128 -5.03 -117.62 40.99
CA ASN A 128 -5.05 -116.54 40.00
C ASN A 128 -6.26 -115.62 40.15
N ILE A 129 -7.45 -116.16 40.40
CA ILE A 129 -8.65 -115.34 40.67
C ILE A 129 -8.44 -114.51 41.96
N ARG A 130 -7.90 -115.10 43.02
CA ARG A 130 -7.62 -114.36 44.27
C ARG A 130 -6.65 -113.21 44.03
N GLN A 131 -5.53 -113.47 43.36
CA GLN A 131 -4.53 -112.44 43.03
C GLN A 131 -5.11 -111.35 42.14
N ASN A 132 -5.91 -111.73 41.15
CA ASN A 132 -6.59 -110.79 40.27
C ASN A 132 -7.59 -109.90 41.02
N LEU A 133 -8.42 -110.45 41.89
CA LEU A 133 -9.37 -109.66 42.68
C LEU A 133 -8.65 -108.73 43.68
N GLN A 134 -7.54 -109.18 44.27
CA GLN A 134 -6.68 -108.32 45.09
C GLN A 134 -6.02 -107.21 44.29
N LYS A 135 -5.55 -107.49 43.07
CA LYS A 135 -4.98 -106.50 42.15
C LYS A 135 -6.04 -105.47 41.73
N PHE A 136 -7.25 -105.94 41.40
CA PHE A 136 -8.38 -105.08 41.08
C PHE A 136 -8.69 -104.13 42.24
N ALA A 137 -8.78 -104.65 43.47
CA ALA A 137 -9.05 -103.88 44.68
C ALA A 137 -7.98 -102.81 44.98
N LYS A 138 -6.72 -103.03 44.56
CA LYS A 138 -5.63 -102.06 44.69
C LYS A 138 -5.65 -100.99 43.60
N LEU A 139 -6.07 -101.33 42.39
CA LEU A 139 -6.06 -100.42 41.24
C LEU A 139 -7.25 -99.46 41.26
N ASP A 140 -8.44 -99.94 41.61
CA ASP A 140 -9.66 -99.13 41.70
C ASP A 140 -10.23 -99.15 43.12
N GLU A 141 -9.77 -98.21 43.94
CA GLU A 141 -10.26 -98.02 45.32
C GLU A 141 -11.78 -97.79 45.36
N GLY A 142 -12.36 -97.21 44.30
CA GLY A 142 -13.81 -96.98 44.19
C GLY A 142 -14.62 -98.26 44.03
N GLN A 143 -14.02 -99.35 43.55
CA GLN A 143 -14.67 -100.66 43.40
C GLN A 143 -14.05 -101.73 44.31
N ARG A 144 -13.24 -101.33 45.29
CA ARG A 144 -12.59 -102.22 46.25
C ARG A 144 -13.57 -103.13 46.98
N ALA A 145 -14.66 -102.56 47.51
CA ALA A 145 -15.68 -103.33 48.23
C ALA A 145 -16.34 -104.40 47.34
N ALA A 146 -16.58 -104.08 46.06
CA ALA A 146 -17.16 -105.03 45.11
C ALA A 146 -16.18 -106.17 44.77
N ALA A 147 -14.88 -105.87 44.65
CA ALA A 147 -13.86 -106.88 44.43
C ALA A 147 -13.64 -107.79 45.66
N GLU A 148 -13.65 -107.23 46.87
CA GLU A 148 -13.58 -107.99 48.13
C GLU A 148 -14.83 -108.88 48.31
N GLN A 149 -16.02 -108.38 47.94
CA GLN A 149 -17.24 -109.19 47.94
C GLN A 149 -17.17 -110.33 46.92
N ALA A 150 -16.69 -110.05 45.71
CA ALA A 150 -16.49 -111.07 44.67
C ALA A 150 -15.50 -112.16 45.14
N LEU A 151 -14.44 -111.76 45.85
CA LEU A 151 -13.46 -112.69 46.43
C LEU A 151 -14.10 -113.58 47.49
N GLN A 152 -14.88 -113.00 48.41
CA GLN A 152 -15.57 -113.74 49.45
C GLN A 152 -16.58 -114.75 48.86
N THR A 153 -17.36 -114.35 47.85
CA THR A 153 -18.28 -115.27 47.17
C THR A 153 -17.54 -116.39 46.44
N PHE A 154 -16.41 -116.06 45.80
CA PHE A 154 -15.58 -117.02 45.09
C PHE A 154 -14.96 -118.06 46.04
N ASP A 155 -14.38 -117.63 47.16
CA ASP A 155 -13.79 -118.55 48.15
C ASP A 155 -14.86 -119.47 48.77
N GLY A 156 -16.07 -118.94 49.01
CA GLY A 156 -17.21 -119.73 49.46
C GLY A 156 -17.65 -120.81 48.46
N TYR A 157 -17.67 -120.49 47.17
CA TYR A 157 -17.92 -121.45 46.09
C TYR A 157 -16.77 -122.47 45.98
N TYR A 158 -15.53 -122.00 45.86
CA TYR A 158 -14.37 -122.85 45.59
C TYR A 158 -14.12 -123.85 46.72
N GLY A 159 -14.25 -123.44 47.98
CA GLY A 159 -14.11 -124.34 49.12
C GLY A 159 -15.15 -125.47 49.11
N LYS A 160 -16.41 -125.17 48.75
CA LYS A 160 -17.46 -126.19 48.57
C LYS A 160 -17.16 -127.10 47.37
N ALA A 161 -16.80 -126.52 46.24
CA ALA A 161 -16.53 -127.28 45.01
C ALA A 161 -15.33 -128.22 45.15
N GLN A 162 -14.25 -127.76 45.77
CA GLN A 162 -13.07 -128.56 46.05
C GLN A 162 -13.38 -129.71 47.02
N SER A 163 -14.12 -129.45 48.10
CA SER A 163 -14.54 -130.49 49.05
C SER A 163 -15.39 -131.56 48.38
N ILE A 164 -16.32 -131.17 47.50
CA ILE A 164 -17.18 -132.10 46.77
C ILE A 164 -16.38 -132.91 45.74
N SER A 165 -15.50 -132.27 44.95
CA SER A 165 -14.63 -132.97 44.00
C SER A 165 -13.71 -133.97 44.70
N ASN A 166 -13.11 -133.62 45.84
CA ASN A 166 -12.26 -134.54 46.61
C ASN A 166 -13.06 -135.72 47.20
N ALA A 167 -14.29 -135.48 47.67
CA ALA A 167 -15.17 -136.54 48.17
C ALA A 167 -15.63 -137.50 47.06
N LEU A 168 -15.88 -136.98 45.85
CA LEU A 168 -16.19 -137.78 44.65
C LEU A 168 -15.00 -138.65 44.22
N ILE A 169 -13.80 -138.07 44.15
CA ILE A 169 -12.57 -138.78 43.74
C ILE A 169 -12.20 -139.87 44.76
N SER A 170 -12.34 -139.59 46.06
CA SER A 170 -12.03 -140.55 47.13
C SER A 170 -13.13 -141.58 47.39
N GLY A 171 -14.28 -141.48 46.71
CA GLY A 171 -15.43 -142.37 46.91
C GLY A 171 -16.09 -142.24 48.30
N THR A 172 -15.80 -141.18 49.04
CA THR A 172 -16.29 -140.95 50.42
C THR A 172 -17.55 -140.07 50.47
N LEU A 173 -18.11 -139.72 49.31
CA LEU A 173 -19.29 -138.86 49.22
C LEU A 173 -20.53 -139.58 49.78
N ASP A 174 -21.11 -138.99 50.84
CA ASP A 174 -22.40 -139.41 51.37
C ASP A 174 -23.53 -139.08 50.37
N MET A 175 -24.02 -140.12 49.68
CA MET A 175 -25.10 -140.00 48.70
C MET A 175 -26.42 -139.49 49.30
N GLY A 176 -26.61 -139.58 50.63
CA GLY A 176 -27.80 -139.04 51.32
C GLY A 176 -27.82 -137.51 51.40
N SER A 177 -26.65 -136.86 51.43
CA SER A 177 -26.48 -135.40 51.48
C SER A 177 -25.91 -134.78 50.20
N ALA A 178 -25.48 -135.61 49.23
CA ALA A 178 -24.89 -135.20 47.96
C ALA A 178 -25.77 -134.23 47.15
N GLY A 179 -27.08 -134.49 47.04
CA GLY A 179 -27.99 -133.62 46.28
C GLY A 179 -28.11 -132.20 46.86
N GLY A 180 -28.13 -132.08 48.19
CA GLY A 180 -28.17 -130.79 48.89
C GLY A 180 -26.85 -130.02 48.77
N ASN A 181 -25.73 -130.70 48.96
CA ASN A 181 -24.39 -130.09 48.82
C ASN A 181 -24.13 -129.62 47.39
N LEU A 182 -24.57 -130.38 46.37
CA LEU A 182 -24.45 -129.99 44.97
C LEU A 182 -25.36 -128.82 44.61
N ALA A 183 -26.56 -128.73 45.20
CA ALA A 183 -27.46 -127.59 45.04
C ALA A 183 -26.90 -126.30 45.68
N GLU A 184 -26.31 -126.39 46.88
CA GLU A 184 -25.63 -125.26 47.52
C GLU A 184 -24.39 -124.81 46.74
N MET A 185 -23.59 -125.75 46.24
CA MET A 185 -22.43 -125.44 45.40
C MET A 185 -22.86 -124.74 44.10
N LYS A 186 -23.91 -125.24 43.45
CA LYS A 186 -24.48 -124.60 42.26
C LYS A 186 -24.94 -123.18 42.55
N LYS A 187 -25.64 -122.96 43.68
CA LYS A 187 -26.06 -121.61 44.10
C LYS A 187 -24.84 -120.71 44.34
N ALA A 188 -23.81 -121.19 45.03
CA ALA A 188 -22.58 -120.43 45.26
C ALA A 188 -21.84 -120.10 43.95
N LEU A 189 -21.85 -121.01 42.97
CA LEU A 189 -21.31 -120.75 41.63
C LEU A 189 -22.12 -119.68 40.90
N ASP A 190 -23.45 -119.75 40.94
CA ASP A 190 -24.34 -118.77 40.30
C ASP A 190 -24.17 -117.38 40.93
N ASP A 191 -24.07 -117.30 42.26
CA ASP A 191 -23.77 -116.06 43.00
C ASP A 191 -22.39 -115.49 42.62
N THR A 192 -21.37 -116.34 42.50
CA THR A 192 -20.03 -115.94 42.08
C THR A 192 -20.02 -115.44 40.63
N ARG A 193 -20.71 -116.14 39.72
CA ARG A 193 -20.88 -115.72 38.32
C ARG A 193 -21.57 -114.37 38.23
N LEU A 194 -22.61 -114.14 39.03
CA LEU A 194 -23.29 -112.85 39.09
C LEU A 194 -22.36 -111.75 39.58
N GLN A 195 -21.59 -111.99 40.64
CA GLN A 195 -20.63 -111.00 41.14
C GLN A 195 -19.54 -110.66 40.14
N PHE A 196 -18.95 -111.66 39.49
CA PHE A 196 -17.89 -111.43 38.51
C PHE A 196 -18.41 -110.71 37.27
N ASN A 197 -19.60 -111.09 36.79
CA ASN A 197 -20.22 -110.40 35.66
C ASN A 197 -20.62 -108.97 36.03
N SER A 198 -21.15 -108.73 37.23
CA SER A 198 -21.48 -107.37 37.69
C SER A 198 -20.23 -106.50 37.81
N LEU A 199 -19.14 -107.04 38.37
CA LEU A 199 -17.86 -106.34 38.48
C LEU A 199 -17.29 -105.98 37.09
N ARG A 200 -17.33 -106.92 36.15
CA ARG A 200 -16.90 -106.71 34.76
C ARG A 200 -17.78 -105.68 34.04
N GLU A 201 -19.09 -105.79 34.16
CA GLU A 201 -20.05 -104.90 33.49
C GLU A 201 -19.99 -103.47 34.03
N ASN A 202 -19.88 -103.30 35.36
CA ASN A 202 -19.70 -101.99 35.97
C ASN A 202 -18.38 -101.33 35.53
N THR A 203 -17.30 -102.10 35.47
CA THR A 203 -16.01 -101.59 35.01
C THR A 203 -16.04 -101.25 33.52
N LEU A 204 -16.72 -102.05 32.70
CA LEU A 204 -16.91 -101.78 31.27
C LEU A 204 -17.74 -100.50 31.04
N LYS A 205 -18.80 -100.30 31.83
CA LYS A 205 -19.62 -99.09 31.80
C LYS A 205 -18.82 -97.85 32.21
N ASN A 206 -17.99 -97.96 33.24
CA ASN A 206 -17.11 -96.86 33.66
C ASN A 206 -16.05 -96.55 32.59
N PHE A 207 -15.45 -97.57 31.99
CA PHE A 207 -14.49 -97.40 30.89
C PHE A 207 -15.12 -96.68 29.69
N THR A 208 -16.26 -97.17 29.21
CA THR A 208 -16.98 -96.56 28.07
C THR A 208 -17.40 -95.12 28.36
N ALA A 209 -17.95 -94.86 29.56
CA ALA A 209 -18.32 -93.49 29.96
C ALA A 209 -17.12 -92.53 30.02
N MET A 210 -15.96 -92.97 30.50
CA MET A 210 -14.75 -92.13 30.52
C MET A 210 -14.19 -91.87 29.12
N VAL A 211 -14.21 -92.88 28.24
CA VAL A 211 -13.80 -92.73 26.83
C VAL A 211 -14.74 -91.76 26.09
N ASP A 212 -16.05 -91.89 26.28
CA ASP A 212 -17.04 -91.00 25.67
C ASP A 212 -16.89 -89.56 26.18
N ALA A 213 -16.68 -89.38 27.49
CA ALA A 213 -16.44 -88.06 28.08
C ALA A 213 -15.14 -87.42 27.56
N SER A 214 -14.08 -88.22 27.35
CA SER A 214 -12.82 -87.75 26.76
C SER A 214 -13.01 -87.34 25.29
N SER A 215 -13.68 -88.17 24.49
CA SER A 215 -13.96 -87.87 23.08
C SER A 215 -14.87 -86.64 22.90
N ALA A 216 -15.86 -86.46 23.78
CA ALA A 216 -16.71 -85.28 23.80
C ALA A 216 -15.91 -84.01 24.12
N THR A 217 -15.04 -84.06 25.12
CA THR A 217 -14.15 -82.94 25.49
C THR A 217 -13.23 -82.58 24.33
N SER A 218 -12.62 -83.57 23.67
CA SER A 218 -11.79 -83.35 22.47
C SER A 218 -12.57 -82.70 21.31
N ARG A 219 -13.82 -83.11 21.05
CA ARG A 219 -14.67 -82.48 20.02
C ARG A 219 -15.03 -81.03 20.37
N HIS A 220 -15.34 -80.74 21.62
CA HIS A 220 -15.59 -79.37 22.08
C HIS A 220 -14.33 -78.49 21.98
N MET A 221 -13.15 -79.04 22.25
CA MET A 221 -11.87 -78.33 22.06
C MET A 221 -11.63 -77.96 20.60
N MET A 222 -11.92 -78.85 19.64
CA MET A 222 -11.82 -78.54 18.21
C MET A 222 -12.81 -77.44 17.78
N GLY A 223 -14.07 -77.50 18.26
CA GLY A 223 -15.08 -76.49 17.96
C GLY A 223 -14.75 -75.10 18.50
N ILE A 224 -14.25 -75.01 19.73
CA ILE A 224 -13.85 -73.74 20.35
C ILE A 224 -12.57 -73.20 19.69
N GLY A 225 -11.65 -74.07 19.25
CA GLY A 225 -10.51 -73.68 18.42
C GLY A 225 -10.91 -72.96 17.14
N LEU A 226 -11.94 -73.44 16.45
CA LEU A 226 -12.48 -72.80 15.25
C LEU A 226 -13.07 -71.41 15.55
N ILE A 227 -13.83 -71.29 16.65
CA ILE A 227 -14.39 -70.00 17.09
C ILE A 227 -13.27 -69.01 17.44
N GLY A 228 -12.22 -69.48 18.12
CA GLY A 228 -11.02 -68.68 18.42
C GLY A 228 -10.34 -68.17 17.15
N ALA A 229 -10.17 -69.02 16.14
CA ALA A 229 -9.61 -68.63 14.84
C ALA A 229 -10.47 -67.57 14.12
N VAL A 230 -11.79 -67.74 14.12
CA VAL A 230 -12.72 -66.76 13.55
C VAL A 230 -12.66 -65.42 14.30
N ALA A 231 -12.56 -65.44 15.63
CA ALA A 231 -12.45 -64.22 16.44
C ALA A 231 -11.16 -63.43 16.12
N VAL A 232 -10.04 -64.12 15.92
CA VAL A 232 -8.77 -63.49 15.51
C VAL A 232 -8.89 -62.86 14.13
N VAL A 233 -9.49 -63.55 13.16
CA VAL A 233 -9.72 -63.01 11.81
C VAL A 233 -10.65 -61.79 11.85
N ALA A 234 -11.73 -61.85 12.64
CA ALA A 234 -12.65 -60.74 12.81
C ALA A 234 -11.97 -59.50 13.43
N ALA A 235 -11.10 -59.69 14.44
CA ALA A 235 -10.32 -58.61 15.02
C ALA A 235 -9.34 -57.99 14.02
N ALA A 236 -8.68 -58.81 13.19
CA ALA A 236 -7.79 -58.33 12.12
C ALA A 236 -8.54 -57.53 11.04
N LEU A 237 -9.72 -58.00 10.62
CA LEU A 237 -10.56 -57.28 9.65
C LEU A 237 -11.08 -55.96 10.21
N LEU A 238 -11.46 -55.92 11.49
CA LEU A 238 -11.87 -54.69 12.15
C LEU A 238 -10.72 -53.68 12.24
N ALA A 239 -9.51 -54.14 12.59
CA ALA A 239 -8.31 -53.31 12.61
C ALA A 239 -7.99 -52.75 11.21
N TRP A 240 -8.07 -53.59 10.17
CA TRP A 240 -7.87 -53.17 8.78
C TRP A 240 -8.91 -52.13 8.32
N TYR A 241 -10.19 -52.35 8.65
CA TYR A 241 -11.26 -51.40 8.35
C TYR A 241 -11.01 -50.03 9.00
N MET A 242 -10.65 -50.01 10.29
CA MET A 242 -10.35 -48.77 11.02
C MET A 242 -9.13 -48.05 10.44
N ALA A 243 -8.06 -48.78 10.12
CA ALA A 243 -6.88 -48.21 9.46
C ALA A 243 -7.23 -47.60 8.10
N SER A 244 -8.09 -48.26 7.31
CA SER A 244 -8.52 -47.77 6.00
C SER A 244 -9.35 -46.47 6.09
N LEU A 245 -10.18 -46.33 7.13
CA LEU A 245 -11.02 -45.15 7.34
C LEU A 245 -10.16 -43.92 7.68
N ILE A 246 -9.21 -44.08 8.60
CA ILE A 246 -8.29 -43.01 9.01
C ILE A 246 -7.40 -42.60 7.83
N THR A 247 -6.84 -43.58 7.12
CA THR A 247 -5.94 -43.33 5.98
C THR A 247 -6.67 -42.58 4.86
N ARG A 248 -7.94 -42.89 4.59
CA ARG A 248 -8.74 -42.14 3.61
C ARG A 248 -8.94 -40.68 4.00
N SER A 249 -9.33 -40.40 5.24
CA SER A 249 -9.56 -39.02 5.71
C SER A 249 -8.28 -38.18 5.68
N VAL A 250 -7.15 -38.75 6.11
CA VAL A 250 -5.85 -38.07 6.02
C VAL A 250 -5.43 -37.86 4.56
N ALA A 251 -5.63 -38.86 3.69
CA ALA A 251 -5.31 -38.75 2.27
C ALA A 251 -6.12 -37.64 1.57
N THR A 252 -7.36 -37.38 1.97
CA THR A 252 -8.16 -36.26 1.46
C THR A 252 -7.52 -34.92 1.82
N VAL A 253 -7.11 -34.72 3.08
CA VAL A 253 -6.43 -33.48 3.51
C VAL A 253 -5.10 -33.30 2.79
N VAL A 254 -4.30 -34.36 2.67
CA VAL A 254 -3.02 -34.35 1.94
C VAL A 254 -3.24 -34.04 0.46
N ARG A 255 -4.27 -34.62 -0.18
CA ARG A 255 -4.57 -34.34 -1.58
C ARG A 255 -5.00 -32.88 -1.77
N SER A 256 -5.84 -32.34 -0.91
CA SER A 256 -6.21 -30.92 -0.97
C SER A 256 -5.02 -29.99 -0.72
N MET A 257 -4.14 -30.32 0.23
CA MET A 257 -2.89 -29.58 0.41
C MET A 257 -1.99 -29.66 -0.83
N ARG A 258 -1.90 -30.84 -1.45
CA ARG A 258 -1.15 -31.03 -2.70
C ARG A 258 -1.77 -30.26 -3.86
N ASP A 259 -3.08 -30.21 -3.97
CA ASP A 259 -3.78 -29.48 -5.02
C ASP A 259 -3.57 -27.96 -4.86
N ILE A 260 -3.48 -27.45 -3.63
CA ILE A 260 -3.12 -26.03 -3.37
C ILE A 260 -1.63 -25.78 -3.61
N ALA A 261 -0.75 -26.68 -3.18
CA ALA A 261 0.71 -26.49 -3.24
C ALA A 261 1.32 -26.80 -4.62
N ALA A 262 0.74 -27.73 -5.37
CA ALA A 262 1.24 -28.21 -6.67
C ALA A 262 0.27 -27.92 -7.83
N GLY A 263 -0.96 -27.49 -7.56
CA GLY A 263 -1.92 -27.04 -8.58
C GLY A 263 -1.93 -25.53 -8.79
N GLU A 264 -2.95 -25.02 -9.49
CA GLU A 264 -3.18 -23.58 -9.77
C GLU A 264 -3.67 -22.79 -8.53
N GLY A 265 -3.22 -23.14 -7.32
CA GLY A 265 -3.53 -22.39 -6.11
C GLY A 265 -5.03 -22.11 -5.90
N ASP A 266 -5.91 -23.10 -6.11
CA ASP A 266 -7.37 -22.91 -6.03
C ASP A 266 -7.84 -22.75 -4.57
N LEU A 267 -7.86 -21.49 -4.11
CA LEU A 267 -8.28 -21.09 -2.77
C LEU A 267 -9.80 -21.03 -2.62
N THR A 268 -10.59 -21.38 -3.65
CA THR A 268 -12.07 -21.46 -3.55
C THR A 268 -12.53 -22.79 -2.95
N ARG A 269 -11.66 -23.82 -2.96
CA ARG A 269 -11.99 -25.15 -2.45
C ARG A 269 -11.99 -25.19 -0.94
N ARG A 270 -12.92 -25.97 -0.37
CA ARG A 270 -13.01 -26.26 1.06
C ARG A 270 -13.16 -27.74 1.27
N ILE A 271 -12.58 -28.25 2.35
CA ILE A 271 -12.74 -29.65 2.76
C ILE A 271 -13.92 -29.72 3.72
N THR A 272 -14.85 -30.66 3.51
CA THR A 272 -15.97 -30.84 4.43
C THR A 272 -15.50 -31.66 5.64
N PRO A 273 -15.66 -31.17 6.89
CA PRO A 273 -15.33 -31.97 8.07
C PRO A 273 -16.33 -33.14 8.22
N GLU A 274 -15.85 -34.37 8.07
CA GLU A 274 -16.67 -35.59 8.15
C GLU A 274 -16.67 -36.25 9.54
N THR A 275 -15.72 -35.86 10.40
CA THR A 275 -15.49 -36.39 11.75
C THR A 275 -15.39 -35.26 12.77
N GLY A 276 -15.77 -35.54 14.02
CA GLY A 276 -15.66 -34.59 15.15
C GLY A 276 -14.42 -34.84 16.02
N ASP A 277 -13.39 -35.46 15.44
CA ASP A 277 -12.14 -35.80 16.11
C ASP A 277 -11.00 -34.86 15.67
N GLU A 278 -9.77 -35.18 16.03
CA GLU A 278 -8.57 -34.38 15.74
C GLU A 278 -8.38 -34.15 14.22
N ILE A 279 -8.87 -35.05 13.36
CA ILE A 279 -8.84 -34.88 11.89
C ILE A 279 -9.88 -33.84 11.44
N GLY A 280 -11.06 -33.83 12.07
CA GLY A 280 -12.08 -32.80 11.83
C GLY A 280 -11.63 -31.40 12.26
N GLU A 281 -10.92 -31.31 13.39
CA GLU A 281 -10.30 -30.06 13.83
C GLU A 281 -9.21 -29.60 12.84
N LEU A 282 -8.34 -30.50 12.37
CA LEU A 282 -7.34 -30.20 11.34
C LEU A 282 -7.99 -29.63 10.06
N VAL A 283 -9.07 -30.25 9.58
CA VAL A 283 -9.83 -29.76 8.41
C VAL A 283 -10.39 -28.36 8.65
N THR A 284 -10.93 -28.11 9.84
CA THR A 284 -11.49 -26.80 10.20
C THR A 284 -10.41 -25.71 10.20
N ARG A 285 -9.29 -25.96 10.89
CA ARG A 285 -8.15 -25.03 10.92
C ARG A 285 -7.53 -24.80 9.54
N PHE A 286 -7.47 -25.84 8.72
CA PHE A 286 -7.02 -25.72 7.34
C PHE A 286 -7.94 -24.82 6.50
N ASN A 287 -9.27 -24.98 6.61
CA ASN A 287 -10.22 -24.11 5.91
C ASN A 287 -10.15 -22.65 6.39
N GLU A 288 -9.95 -22.41 7.69
CA GLU A 288 -9.72 -21.06 8.24
C GLU A 288 -8.47 -20.43 7.62
N PHE A 289 -7.36 -21.18 7.54
CA PHE A 289 -6.11 -20.74 6.92
C PHE A 289 -6.29 -20.41 5.43
N VAL A 290 -6.95 -21.29 4.66
CA VAL A 290 -7.24 -21.04 3.23
C VAL A 290 -8.12 -19.81 3.04
N SER A 291 -9.13 -19.61 3.91
CA SER A 291 -10.01 -18.43 3.84
C SER A 291 -9.26 -17.13 4.12
N LYS A 292 -8.31 -17.14 5.06
CA LYS A 292 -7.44 -16.00 5.32
C LYS A 292 -6.53 -15.70 4.12
N LEU A 293 -5.89 -16.72 3.55
CA LEU A 293 -5.09 -16.56 2.33
C LEU A 293 -5.90 -15.99 1.17
N GLN A 294 -7.11 -16.50 0.93
CA GLN A 294 -8.00 -16.01 -0.12
C GLN A 294 -8.28 -14.50 0.05
N LYS A 295 -8.57 -14.05 1.28
CA LYS A 295 -8.82 -12.64 1.58
C LYS A 295 -7.56 -11.77 1.42
N ASP A 296 -6.41 -12.27 1.86
CA ASP A 296 -5.13 -11.55 1.76
C ASP A 296 -4.71 -11.40 0.29
N ILE A 297 -4.86 -12.45 -0.53
CA ILE A 297 -4.61 -12.40 -1.97
C ILE A 297 -5.62 -11.49 -2.68
N GLY A 298 -6.91 -11.52 -2.31
CA GLY A 298 -7.91 -10.60 -2.85
C GLY A 298 -7.55 -9.13 -2.57
N SER A 299 -7.12 -8.83 -1.33
CA SER A 299 -6.68 -7.48 -0.93
C SER A 299 -5.42 -7.04 -1.68
N LEU A 300 -4.49 -7.98 -1.95
CA LEU A 300 -3.31 -7.73 -2.78
C LEU A 300 -3.71 -7.37 -4.21
N VAL A 301 -4.63 -8.12 -4.84
CA VAL A 301 -5.12 -7.83 -6.20
C VAL A 301 -5.76 -6.45 -6.30
N ASP A 302 -6.57 -6.05 -5.32
CA ASP A 302 -7.18 -4.71 -5.31
C ASP A 302 -6.15 -3.59 -5.05
N SER A 303 -5.14 -3.85 -4.22
CA SER A 303 -4.00 -2.94 -4.03
C SER A 303 -3.19 -2.77 -5.31
N LEU A 304 -2.98 -3.84 -6.07
CA LEU A 304 -2.30 -3.82 -7.36
C LEU A 304 -3.08 -3.00 -8.41
N LYS A 305 -4.42 -3.10 -8.45
CA LYS A 305 -5.25 -2.23 -9.32
C LYS A 305 -5.08 -0.75 -8.97
N SER A 306 -5.05 -0.43 -7.68
CA SER A 306 -4.86 0.94 -7.20
C SER A 306 -3.45 1.46 -7.56
N LEU A 307 -2.43 0.61 -7.46
CA LEU A 307 -1.07 0.92 -7.87
C LEU A 307 -0.94 1.11 -9.39
N GLU A 308 -1.65 0.30 -10.19
CA GLU A 308 -1.74 0.43 -11.65
C GLU A 308 -2.36 1.78 -12.05
N ALA A 309 -3.46 2.17 -11.41
CA ALA A 309 -4.09 3.48 -11.61
C ALA A 309 -3.17 4.64 -11.22
N ALA A 310 -2.51 4.56 -10.05
CA ALA A 310 -1.57 5.59 -9.61
C ALA A 310 -0.36 5.73 -10.55
N ALA A 311 0.14 4.64 -11.12
CA ALA A 311 1.21 4.68 -12.12
C ALA A 311 0.76 5.34 -13.44
N ALA A 312 -0.48 5.08 -13.87
CA ALA A 312 -1.07 5.71 -15.05
C ALA A 312 -1.29 7.22 -14.83
N ASP A 313 -1.84 7.62 -13.68
CA ASP A 313 -2.00 9.03 -13.30
C ASP A 313 -0.65 9.76 -13.28
N MET A 314 0.39 9.10 -12.74
CA MET A 314 1.76 9.62 -12.76
C MET A 314 2.27 9.85 -14.19
N GLY A 315 1.94 8.97 -15.14
CA GLY A 315 2.25 9.17 -16.56
C GLY A 315 1.55 10.40 -17.14
N GLY A 316 0.29 10.65 -16.76
CA GLY A 316 -0.43 11.87 -17.14
C GLY A 316 0.21 13.14 -16.57
N VAL A 317 0.60 13.12 -15.29
CA VAL A 317 1.31 14.24 -14.63
C VAL A 317 2.64 14.56 -15.30
N VAL A 318 3.41 13.52 -15.66
CA VAL A 318 4.68 13.67 -16.40
C VAL A 318 4.43 14.33 -17.76
N SER A 319 3.47 13.83 -18.54
CA SER A 319 3.18 14.39 -19.87
C SER A 319 2.76 15.87 -19.80
N ASN A 320 1.95 16.22 -18.80
CA ASN A 320 1.60 17.62 -18.55
C ASN A 320 2.82 18.45 -18.15
N THR A 321 3.72 17.90 -17.31
CA THR A 321 4.94 18.59 -16.89
C THR A 321 5.87 18.85 -18.08
N GLU A 322 6.04 17.89 -18.97
CA GLU A 322 6.83 18.05 -20.20
C GLU A 322 6.23 19.13 -21.11
N ALA A 323 4.91 19.16 -21.27
CA ALA A 323 4.21 20.20 -22.03
C ALA A 323 4.38 21.59 -21.41
N PHE A 324 4.26 21.70 -20.08
CA PHE A 324 4.48 22.96 -19.36
C PHE A 324 5.92 23.45 -19.49
N VAL A 325 6.90 22.56 -19.38
CA VAL A 325 8.33 22.90 -19.58
C VAL A 325 8.56 23.41 -21.01
N ALA A 326 7.97 22.77 -22.02
CA ALA A 326 8.08 23.23 -23.41
C ALA A 326 7.45 24.61 -23.62
N GLN A 327 6.26 24.85 -23.04
CA GLN A 327 5.62 26.16 -23.07
C GLN A 327 6.45 27.22 -22.34
N GLN A 328 7.00 26.87 -21.18
CA GLN A 328 7.85 27.76 -20.38
C GLN A 328 9.10 28.19 -21.16
N HIS A 329 9.72 27.28 -21.93
CA HIS A 329 10.83 27.64 -22.81
C HIS A 329 10.46 28.71 -23.85
N GLY A 330 9.27 28.61 -24.46
CA GLY A 330 8.79 29.64 -25.38
C GLY A 330 8.60 31.00 -24.70
N VAL A 331 7.94 31.01 -23.54
CA VAL A 331 7.75 32.24 -22.75
C VAL A 331 9.09 32.85 -22.32
N VAL A 332 10.05 32.03 -21.90
CA VAL A 332 11.39 32.49 -21.53
C VAL A 332 12.12 33.12 -22.72
N ALA A 333 12.01 32.54 -23.91
CA ALA A 333 12.57 33.11 -25.13
C ALA A 333 11.97 34.49 -25.44
N ASP A 334 10.64 34.62 -25.38
CA ASP A 334 9.93 35.89 -25.61
C ASP A 334 10.35 36.96 -24.59
N VAL A 335 10.45 36.60 -23.31
CA VAL A 335 10.89 37.52 -22.25
C VAL A 335 12.35 37.95 -22.48
N THR A 336 13.21 37.03 -22.92
CA THR A 336 14.62 37.34 -23.25
C THR A 336 14.71 38.34 -24.39
N GLU A 337 13.92 38.17 -25.45
CA GLU A 337 13.83 39.13 -26.56
C GLU A 337 13.32 40.49 -26.09
N GLY A 338 12.29 40.50 -25.23
CA GLY A 338 11.75 41.72 -24.63
C GLY A 338 12.79 42.48 -23.81
N VAL A 339 13.56 41.79 -22.98
CA VAL A 339 14.63 42.39 -22.17
C VAL A 339 15.76 42.93 -23.06
N ASN A 340 16.13 42.21 -24.12
CA ASN A 340 17.13 42.71 -25.08
C ASN A 340 16.65 43.99 -25.77
N SER A 341 15.37 44.05 -26.15
CA SER A 341 14.75 45.25 -26.73
C SER A 341 14.71 46.41 -25.73
N ILE A 342 14.41 46.15 -24.46
CA ILE A 342 14.47 47.15 -23.37
C ILE A 342 15.90 47.69 -23.23
N ARG A 343 16.91 46.82 -23.25
CA ARG A 343 18.32 47.24 -23.15
C ARG A 343 18.72 48.18 -24.29
N THR A 344 18.37 47.84 -25.53
CA THR A 344 18.61 48.73 -26.68
C THR A 344 17.88 50.07 -26.50
N GLY A 345 16.64 50.05 -25.99
CA GLY A 345 15.87 51.26 -25.70
C GLY A 345 16.52 52.13 -24.62
N ILE A 346 17.04 51.52 -23.55
CA ILE A 346 17.78 52.19 -22.47
C ILE A 346 19.02 52.89 -23.03
N GLU A 347 19.83 52.19 -23.85
CA GLU A 347 21.02 52.78 -24.50
C GLU A 347 20.64 53.99 -25.36
N GLN A 348 19.55 53.88 -26.13
CA GLN A 348 19.08 54.97 -26.99
C GLN A 348 18.56 56.18 -26.18
N VAL A 349 17.89 55.95 -25.05
CA VAL A 349 17.45 57.00 -24.13
C VAL A 349 18.64 57.67 -23.44
N ALA A 350 19.63 56.90 -22.99
CA ALA A 350 20.87 57.45 -22.41
C ALA A 350 21.56 58.41 -23.39
N GLN A 351 21.74 57.96 -24.64
CA GLN A 351 22.40 58.76 -25.67
C GLN A 351 21.58 60.01 -26.04
N SER A 352 20.25 59.91 -26.02
CA SER A 352 19.36 61.06 -26.23
C SER A 352 19.47 62.08 -25.10
N ALA A 353 19.52 61.62 -23.84
CA ALA A 353 19.68 62.49 -22.67
C ALA A 353 21.05 63.19 -22.67
N GLU A 354 22.12 62.47 -23.02
CA GLU A 354 23.47 63.04 -23.17
C GLU A 354 23.52 64.10 -24.29
N SER A 355 22.93 63.80 -25.45
CA SER A 355 22.84 64.73 -26.57
C SER A 355 22.04 65.98 -26.20
N ALA A 356 20.91 65.81 -25.51
CA ALA A 356 20.08 66.91 -25.02
C ALA A 356 20.81 67.75 -23.96
N SER A 357 21.60 67.11 -23.08
CA SER A 357 22.42 67.81 -22.08
C SER A 357 23.50 68.65 -22.76
N THR A 358 24.17 68.10 -23.79
CA THR A 358 25.17 68.82 -24.57
C THR A 358 24.57 70.02 -25.29
N ALA A 359 23.41 69.82 -25.95
CA ALA A 359 22.69 70.91 -26.61
C ALA A 359 22.24 72.00 -25.64
N ALA A 360 21.80 71.62 -24.44
CA ALA A 360 21.46 72.57 -23.38
C ALA A 360 22.69 73.37 -22.91
N THR A 361 23.84 72.74 -22.71
CA THR A 361 25.09 73.44 -22.36
C THR A 361 25.50 74.43 -23.44
N MET A 362 25.44 74.04 -24.71
CA MET A 362 25.73 74.94 -25.83
C MET A 362 24.75 76.11 -25.90
N ALA A 363 23.46 75.87 -25.65
CA ALA A 363 22.45 76.93 -25.59
C ALA A 363 22.71 77.90 -24.43
N ASP A 364 23.13 77.40 -23.26
CA ASP A 364 23.51 78.23 -22.11
C ASP A 364 24.66 79.18 -22.45
N GLU A 365 25.73 78.66 -23.05
CA GLU A 365 26.89 79.44 -23.51
C GLU A 365 26.49 80.53 -24.53
N VAL A 366 25.63 80.18 -25.50
CA VAL A 366 25.12 81.14 -26.50
C VAL A 366 24.26 82.22 -25.83
N THR A 367 23.41 81.86 -24.87
CA THR A 367 22.57 82.84 -24.15
C THR A 367 23.39 83.77 -23.27
N GLN A 368 24.42 83.27 -22.56
CA GLN A 368 25.35 84.11 -21.79
C GLN A 368 26.11 85.08 -22.69
N THR A 369 26.63 84.59 -23.82
CA THR A 369 27.33 85.44 -24.81
C THR A 369 26.40 86.51 -25.37
N SER A 370 25.16 86.15 -25.70
CA SER A 370 24.14 87.08 -26.21
C SER A 370 23.73 88.12 -25.15
N TYR A 371 23.62 87.72 -23.89
CA TYR A 371 23.32 88.62 -22.78
C TYR A 371 24.45 89.64 -22.56
N SER A 372 25.71 89.21 -22.63
CA SER A 372 26.87 90.12 -22.62
C SER A 372 26.86 91.10 -23.80
N GLY A 373 26.43 90.62 -24.98
CA GLY A 373 26.22 91.47 -26.15
C GLY A 373 25.17 92.56 -25.90
N ILE A 374 24.02 92.19 -25.34
CA ILE A 374 22.96 93.13 -24.96
C ILE A 374 23.45 94.20 -23.99
N GLN A 375 24.20 93.82 -22.94
CA GLN A 375 24.75 94.77 -21.98
C GLN A 375 25.69 95.78 -22.66
N THR A 376 26.51 95.30 -23.60
CA THR A 376 27.39 96.15 -24.41
C THR A 376 26.60 97.10 -25.32
N THR A 377 25.52 96.63 -25.94
CA THR A 377 24.64 97.47 -26.78
C THR A 377 23.93 98.53 -25.96
N ILE A 378 23.41 98.21 -24.76
CA ILE A 378 22.82 99.18 -23.83
C ILE A 378 23.84 100.27 -23.49
N SER A 379 25.07 99.90 -23.12
CA SER A 379 26.14 100.86 -22.83
C SER A 379 26.45 101.76 -24.03
N THR A 380 26.46 101.20 -25.24
CA THR A 380 26.73 101.95 -26.48
C THR A 380 25.62 102.96 -26.79
N ILE A 381 24.36 102.57 -26.63
CA ILE A 381 23.21 103.46 -26.87
C ILE A 381 23.14 104.56 -25.81
N ASN A 382 23.45 104.26 -24.55
CA ASN A 382 23.57 105.29 -23.50
C ASN A 382 24.67 106.30 -23.83
N GLY A 383 25.82 105.85 -24.34
CA GLY A 383 26.88 106.73 -24.84
C GLY A 383 26.43 107.59 -26.03
N LEU A 384 25.66 107.02 -26.96
CA LEU A 384 25.05 107.76 -28.07
C LEU A 384 24.06 108.82 -27.56
N ALA A 385 23.18 108.48 -26.63
CA ALA A 385 22.22 109.41 -26.04
C ALA A 385 22.93 110.59 -25.36
N ALA A 386 24.03 110.34 -24.64
CA ALA A 386 24.86 111.40 -24.06
C ALA A 386 25.50 112.30 -25.13
N SER A 387 26.01 111.72 -26.23
CA SER A 387 26.59 112.46 -27.34
C SER A 387 25.55 113.34 -28.06
N VAL A 388 24.33 112.82 -28.24
CA VAL A 388 23.19 113.56 -28.82
C VAL A 388 22.77 114.71 -27.90
N GLN A 389 22.75 114.50 -26.58
CA GLN A 389 22.46 115.56 -25.60
C GLN A 389 23.54 116.66 -25.60
N GLN A 390 24.80 116.29 -25.80
CA GLN A 390 25.89 117.26 -25.96
C GLN A 390 25.70 118.07 -27.25
N ALA A 391 25.39 117.41 -28.38
CA ALA A 391 25.11 118.08 -29.64
C ALA A 391 23.92 119.05 -29.54
N PHE A 392 22.87 118.70 -28.79
CA PHE A 392 21.74 119.60 -28.50
C PHE A 392 22.19 120.88 -27.79
N THR A 393 23.10 120.75 -26.83
CA THR A 393 23.63 121.88 -26.05
C THR A 393 24.47 122.81 -26.93
N GLU A 394 25.37 122.26 -27.74
CA GLU A 394 26.18 123.05 -28.69
C GLU A 394 25.33 123.75 -29.74
N LEU A 395 24.26 123.09 -30.21
CA LEU A 395 23.33 123.70 -31.15
C LEU A 395 22.55 124.88 -30.53
N GLY A 396 22.19 124.76 -29.25
CA GLY A 396 21.62 125.87 -28.48
C GLY A 396 22.57 127.06 -28.36
N ASN A 397 23.85 126.81 -28.11
CA ASN A 397 24.89 127.85 -28.09
C ASN A 397 25.02 128.55 -29.46
N LEU A 398 25.08 127.77 -30.54
CA LEU A 398 25.19 128.29 -31.90
C LEU A 398 23.97 129.13 -32.31
N ARG A 399 22.77 128.72 -31.89
CA ARG A 399 21.55 129.50 -32.09
C ARG A 399 21.61 130.86 -31.38
N ASN A 400 22.12 130.88 -30.15
CA ASN A 400 22.32 132.13 -29.41
C ASN A 400 23.34 133.04 -30.10
N ASP A 401 24.44 132.48 -30.62
CA ASP A 401 25.44 133.27 -31.35
C ASP A 401 24.89 133.81 -32.68
N ALA A 402 24.10 133.03 -33.43
CA ALA A 402 23.43 133.51 -34.64
C ALA A 402 22.47 134.68 -34.34
N ALA A 403 21.71 134.61 -33.24
CA ALA A 403 20.82 135.70 -32.81
C ALA A 403 21.61 136.97 -32.44
N ARG A 404 22.77 136.83 -31.79
CA ARG A 404 23.69 137.94 -31.50
C ARG A 404 24.23 138.56 -32.78
N ILE A 405 24.65 137.75 -33.75
CA ILE A 405 25.09 138.23 -35.08
C ILE A 405 23.96 138.99 -35.77
N GLY A 406 22.74 138.44 -35.79
CA GLY A 406 21.58 139.12 -36.38
C GLY A 406 21.32 140.50 -35.76
N THR A 407 21.49 140.63 -34.44
CA THR A 407 21.39 141.92 -33.74
C THR A 407 22.47 142.92 -34.19
N VAL A 408 23.71 142.46 -34.33
CA VAL A 408 24.82 143.27 -34.84
C VAL A 408 24.59 143.70 -36.28
N VAL A 409 24.16 142.78 -37.16
CA VAL A 409 23.85 143.06 -38.57
C VAL A 409 22.73 144.09 -38.71
N ASN A 410 21.68 143.98 -37.90
CA ASN A 410 20.61 144.99 -37.85
C ASN A 410 21.12 146.37 -37.39
N THR A 411 22.06 146.40 -36.45
CA THR A 411 22.70 147.64 -36.00
C THR A 411 23.55 148.26 -37.12
N ILE A 412 24.35 147.46 -37.84
CA ILE A 412 25.16 147.91 -38.97
C ILE A 412 24.27 148.42 -40.10
N LYS A 413 23.15 147.73 -40.40
CA LYS A 413 22.16 148.19 -41.37
C LYS A 413 21.60 149.55 -40.99
N GLY A 414 21.25 149.74 -39.71
CA GLY A 414 20.80 151.04 -39.19
C GLY A 414 21.87 152.14 -39.35
N ILE A 415 23.14 151.83 -39.11
CA ILE A 415 24.26 152.77 -39.32
C ILE A 415 24.44 153.07 -40.81
N ALA A 416 24.34 152.07 -41.69
CA ALA A 416 24.45 152.25 -43.14
C ALA A 416 23.30 153.12 -43.68
N ASP A 417 22.07 152.90 -43.22
CA ASP A 417 20.90 153.71 -43.57
C ASP A 417 21.08 155.18 -43.12
N GLN A 418 21.55 155.39 -41.89
CA GLN A 418 21.89 156.72 -41.37
C GLN A 418 23.03 157.37 -42.18
N THR A 419 24.06 156.62 -42.53
CA THR A 419 25.21 157.10 -43.31
C THR A 419 24.79 157.48 -44.72
N ASN A 420 23.90 156.69 -45.34
CA ASN A 420 23.32 156.98 -46.66
C ASN A 420 22.49 158.27 -46.64
N LEU A 421 21.69 158.49 -45.59
CA LEU A 421 20.95 159.74 -45.38
C LEU A 421 21.86 160.95 -45.14
N LEU A 422 22.92 160.78 -44.34
CA LEU A 422 23.93 161.83 -44.11
C LEU A 422 24.68 162.18 -45.41
N ALA A 423 25.08 161.17 -46.18
CA ALA A 423 25.74 161.33 -47.46
C ALA A 423 24.84 162.01 -48.50
N LEU A 424 23.55 161.65 -48.55
CA LEU A 424 22.56 162.32 -49.38
C LEU A 424 22.41 163.81 -49.02
N ASN A 425 22.30 164.12 -47.73
CA ASN A 425 22.22 165.51 -47.26
C ASN A 425 23.51 166.30 -47.61
N ALA A 426 24.68 165.67 -47.48
CA ALA A 426 25.96 166.27 -47.87
C ALA A 426 26.07 166.49 -49.39
N ALA A 427 25.60 165.55 -50.22
CA ALA A 427 25.58 165.68 -51.68
C ALA A 427 24.63 166.81 -52.12
N ILE A 428 23.47 166.95 -51.48
CA ILE A 428 22.53 168.05 -51.72
C ILE A 428 23.18 169.41 -51.40
N GLU A 429 23.84 169.55 -50.25
CA GLU A 429 24.47 170.81 -49.85
C GLU A 429 25.73 171.13 -50.69
N ALA A 430 26.48 170.11 -51.12
CA ALA A 430 27.59 170.26 -52.05
C ALA A 430 27.13 170.72 -53.45
N ALA A 431 26.01 170.22 -53.95
CA ALA A 431 25.38 170.72 -55.18
C ALA A 431 24.90 172.18 -55.04
N ARG A 432 24.46 172.56 -53.83
CA ARG A 432 24.00 173.92 -53.50
C ARG A 432 25.15 174.95 -53.47
N ALA A 433 26.37 174.52 -53.15
CA ALA A 433 27.58 175.34 -53.10
C ALA A 433 28.25 175.60 -54.48
N GLY A 434 27.72 175.03 -55.57
CA GLY A 434 28.20 175.26 -56.94
C GLY A 434 29.66 174.82 -57.18
N GLU A 435 30.46 175.63 -57.88
CA GLU A 435 31.86 175.29 -58.24
C GLU A 435 32.78 175.06 -57.01
N HIS A 436 32.51 175.70 -55.86
CA HIS A 436 33.27 175.49 -54.63
C HIS A 436 32.97 174.15 -53.93
N GLY A 437 31.86 173.49 -54.27
CA GLY A 437 31.39 172.24 -53.65
C GLY A 437 31.81 170.95 -54.37
N ARG A 438 32.45 171.02 -55.54
CA ARG A 438 32.77 169.84 -56.37
C ARG A 438 33.55 168.75 -55.65
N GLY A 439 34.56 169.11 -54.85
CA GLY A 439 35.35 168.14 -54.08
C GLY A 439 34.52 167.42 -53.00
N PHE A 440 33.61 168.14 -52.34
CA PHE A 440 32.71 167.58 -51.33
C PHE A 440 31.61 166.70 -51.95
N ALA A 441 31.11 167.06 -53.14
CA ALA A 441 30.12 166.25 -53.86
C ALA A 441 30.67 164.86 -54.21
N VAL A 442 31.92 164.78 -54.69
CA VAL A 442 32.57 163.49 -54.99
C VAL A 442 32.74 162.62 -53.74
N VAL A 443 33.12 163.21 -52.61
CA VAL A 443 33.23 162.48 -51.34
C VAL A 443 31.86 162.02 -50.86
N ALA A 444 30.83 162.87 -50.96
CA ALA A 444 29.47 162.52 -50.56
C ALA A 444 28.88 161.38 -51.41
N ASP A 445 29.08 161.39 -52.73
CA ASP A 445 28.67 160.29 -53.61
C ASP A 445 29.43 158.99 -53.33
N GLU A 446 30.73 159.06 -53.02
CA GLU A 446 31.53 157.88 -52.65
C GLU A 446 31.08 157.30 -51.29
N VAL A 447 30.80 158.14 -50.29
CA VAL A 447 30.22 157.70 -49.00
C VAL A 447 28.83 157.10 -49.21
N ARG A 448 28.00 157.69 -50.08
CA ARG A 448 26.67 157.16 -50.42
C ARG A 448 26.79 155.77 -51.04
N LYS A 449 27.70 155.61 -52.00
CA LYS A 449 27.99 154.32 -52.64
C LYS A 449 28.49 153.27 -51.63
N LEU A 450 29.44 153.62 -50.75
CA LEU A 450 29.93 152.73 -49.70
C LEU A 450 28.81 152.34 -48.72
N SER A 451 27.94 153.29 -48.35
CA SER A 451 26.79 153.02 -47.47
C SER A 451 25.76 152.09 -48.13
N GLY A 452 25.51 152.25 -49.43
CA GLY A 452 24.67 151.34 -50.22
C GLY A 452 25.27 149.93 -50.31
N GLN A 453 26.57 149.82 -50.59
CA GLN A 453 27.28 148.53 -50.57
C GLN A 453 27.26 147.88 -49.18
N THR A 454 27.36 148.68 -48.11
CA THR A 454 27.24 148.18 -46.72
C THR A 454 25.82 147.68 -46.44
N GLN A 455 24.80 148.40 -46.92
CA GLN A 455 23.40 148.00 -46.77
C GLN A 455 23.11 146.69 -47.51
N GLU A 456 23.57 146.56 -48.77
CA GLU A 456 23.49 145.31 -49.54
C GLU A 456 24.18 144.14 -48.82
N ALA A 457 25.41 144.35 -48.33
CA ALA A 457 26.14 143.34 -47.56
C ALA A 457 25.40 142.95 -46.27
N THR A 458 24.78 143.90 -45.55
CA THR A 458 23.98 143.56 -44.35
C THR A 458 22.71 142.77 -44.67
N VAL A 459 22.09 143.01 -45.83
CA VAL A 459 20.95 142.20 -46.30
C VAL A 459 21.40 140.78 -46.64
N GLU A 460 22.53 140.63 -47.31
CA GLU A 460 23.12 139.32 -47.62
C GLU A 460 23.49 138.55 -46.35
N VAL A 461 24.20 139.18 -45.41
CA VAL A 461 24.54 138.56 -44.11
C VAL A 461 23.28 138.25 -43.31
N GLY A 462 22.27 139.11 -43.33
CA GLY A 462 20.97 138.84 -42.70
C GLY A 462 20.30 137.59 -43.26
N SER A 463 20.30 137.41 -44.59
CA SER A 463 19.80 136.20 -45.23
C SER A 463 20.58 134.95 -44.80
N ILE A 464 21.91 135.05 -44.64
CA ILE A 464 22.74 133.94 -44.15
C ILE A 464 22.37 133.59 -42.70
N VAL A 465 22.18 134.58 -41.83
CA VAL A 465 21.77 134.36 -40.43
C VAL A 465 20.39 133.69 -40.36
N ASP A 466 19.42 134.16 -41.16
CA ASP A 466 18.09 133.55 -41.24
C ASP A 466 18.16 132.10 -41.73
N GLN A 467 19.02 131.81 -42.71
CA GLN A 467 19.25 130.45 -43.19
C GLN A 467 19.86 129.56 -42.09
N VAL A 468 20.83 130.08 -41.33
CA VAL A 468 21.43 129.37 -40.19
C VAL A 468 20.37 129.06 -39.13
N ASP A 469 19.51 130.01 -38.72
CA ASP A 469 18.46 129.74 -37.72
C ASP A 469 17.44 128.70 -38.18
N ARG A 470 17.04 128.74 -39.47
CA ARG A 470 16.18 127.69 -40.05
C ARG A 470 16.85 126.32 -40.02
N THR A 471 18.13 126.23 -40.38
CA THR A 471 18.89 124.98 -40.31
C THR A 471 19.02 124.47 -38.87
N MET A 472 19.27 125.35 -37.89
CA MET A 472 19.33 124.98 -36.47
C MET A 472 17.99 124.47 -35.94
N SER A 473 16.88 125.10 -36.35
CA SER A 473 15.53 124.64 -35.99
C SER A 473 15.24 123.24 -36.55
N ALA A 474 15.62 122.99 -37.81
CA ALA A 474 15.48 121.65 -38.41
C ALA A 474 16.36 120.61 -37.70
N LEU A 475 17.60 120.95 -37.34
CA LEU A 475 18.50 120.07 -36.59
C LEU A 475 18.00 119.78 -35.17
N SER A 476 17.36 120.73 -34.50
CA SER A 476 16.77 120.52 -33.16
C SER A 476 15.73 119.40 -33.17
N ASN A 477 14.82 119.38 -34.16
CA ASN A 477 13.82 118.31 -34.31
C ASN A 477 14.48 116.94 -34.56
N ILE A 478 15.57 116.90 -35.33
CA ILE A 478 16.33 115.66 -35.59
C ILE A 478 16.96 115.14 -34.31
N ILE A 479 17.54 116.03 -33.49
CA ILE A 479 18.16 115.69 -32.21
C ILE A 479 17.13 115.15 -31.21
N GLU A 480 15.99 115.82 -31.05
CA GLU A 480 14.90 115.38 -30.16
C GLU A 480 14.34 114.00 -30.57
N THR A 481 14.13 113.80 -31.87
CA THR A 481 13.71 112.51 -32.42
C THR A 481 14.77 111.43 -32.18
N SER A 482 16.05 111.77 -32.33
CA SER A 482 17.17 110.84 -32.11
C SER A 482 17.28 110.43 -30.64
N GLN A 483 17.07 111.36 -29.72
CA GLN A 483 17.04 111.09 -28.28
C GLN A 483 15.88 110.16 -27.91
N THR A 484 14.68 110.44 -28.42
CA THR A 484 13.50 109.59 -28.20
C THR A 484 13.73 108.17 -28.72
N LYS A 485 14.32 108.03 -29.92
CA LYS A 485 14.69 106.72 -30.49
C LYS A 485 15.74 105.98 -29.67
N ALA A 486 16.73 106.68 -29.11
CA ALA A 486 17.74 106.08 -28.26
C ALA A 486 17.12 105.50 -26.98
N ILE A 487 16.24 106.26 -26.30
CA ILE A 487 15.53 105.80 -25.09
C ILE A 487 14.69 104.56 -25.40
N SER A 488 13.87 104.61 -26.46
CA SER A 488 13.04 103.47 -26.88
C SER A 488 13.89 102.24 -27.25
N SER A 489 15.07 102.44 -27.84
CA SER A 489 15.98 101.33 -28.15
C SER A 489 16.54 100.68 -26.88
N VAL A 490 16.85 101.47 -25.84
CA VAL A 490 17.29 100.93 -24.54
C VAL A 490 16.17 100.10 -23.89
N GLU A 491 14.93 100.56 -23.91
CA GLU A 491 13.78 99.82 -23.37
C GLU A 491 13.61 98.47 -24.09
N GLN A 492 13.58 98.45 -25.42
CA GLN A 492 13.42 97.23 -26.22
C GLN A 492 14.56 96.22 -26.01
N ILE A 493 15.80 96.71 -25.90
CA ILE A 493 16.95 95.85 -25.65
C ILE A 493 16.95 95.30 -24.22
N THR A 494 16.47 96.09 -23.25
CA THR A 494 16.33 95.63 -21.86
C THR A 494 15.30 94.51 -21.75
N GLU A 495 14.16 94.63 -22.43
CA GLU A 495 13.15 93.57 -22.51
C GLU A 495 13.69 92.29 -23.19
N SER A 496 14.49 92.45 -24.24
CA SER A 496 15.21 91.34 -24.88
C SER A 496 16.19 90.67 -23.90
N GLY A 497 16.86 91.45 -23.04
CA GLY A 497 17.72 90.96 -21.97
C GLY A 497 16.97 90.10 -20.94
N HIS A 498 15.79 90.54 -20.52
CA HIS A 498 14.94 89.76 -19.61
C HIS A 498 14.50 88.42 -20.24
N THR A 499 14.12 88.45 -21.53
CA THR A 499 13.74 87.23 -22.28
C THR A 499 14.91 86.24 -22.34
N LEU A 500 16.14 86.69 -22.57
CA LEU A 500 17.32 85.82 -22.54
C LEU A 500 17.55 85.18 -21.17
N GLN A 501 17.36 85.93 -20.08
CA GLN A 501 17.48 85.37 -18.72
C GLN A 501 16.45 84.28 -18.44
N GLU A 502 15.21 84.45 -18.90
CA GLU A 502 14.19 83.39 -18.82
C GLU A 502 14.61 82.15 -19.61
N ILE A 503 15.15 82.33 -20.82
CA ILE A 503 15.67 81.21 -21.64
C ILE A 503 16.80 80.48 -20.89
N THR A 504 17.77 81.19 -20.31
CA THR A 504 18.84 80.62 -19.50
C THR A 504 18.29 79.77 -18.34
N ALA A 505 17.27 80.26 -17.62
CA ALA A 505 16.63 79.50 -16.54
C ALA A 505 15.94 78.21 -17.04
N LYS A 506 15.27 78.27 -18.19
CA LYS A 506 14.64 77.09 -18.81
C LYS A 506 15.68 76.08 -19.31
N VAL A 507 16.78 76.54 -19.89
CA VAL A 507 17.92 75.69 -20.29
C VAL A 507 18.53 75.00 -19.07
N GLY A 508 18.70 75.71 -17.96
CA GLY A 508 19.14 75.12 -16.69
C GLY A 508 18.20 74.01 -16.19
N THR A 509 16.88 74.19 -16.34
CA THR A 509 15.89 73.16 -16.01
C THR A 509 16.02 71.92 -16.91
N ILE A 510 16.24 72.11 -18.22
CA ILE A 510 16.46 71.01 -19.18
C ILE A 510 17.69 70.18 -18.78
N ARG A 511 18.78 70.83 -18.38
CA ARG A 511 19.99 70.14 -17.91
C ARG A 511 19.73 69.28 -16.67
N THR A 512 18.97 69.80 -15.70
CA THR A 512 18.57 69.03 -14.52
C THR A 512 17.71 67.81 -14.90
N MET A 513 16.73 67.98 -15.79
CA MET A 513 15.90 66.87 -16.28
C MET A 513 16.73 65.79 -16.98
N ASN A 514 17.71 66.17 -17.81
CA ASN A 514 18.59 65.21 -18.47
C ASN A 514 19.45 64.41 -17.47
N HIS A 515 19.90 65.04 -16.38
CA HIS A 515 20.58 64.32 -15.29
C HIS A 515 19.67 63.31 -14.58
N GLU A 516 18.40 63.66 -14.35
CA GLU A 516 17.44 62.73 -13.77
C GLU A 516 17.12 61.56 -14.71
N ILE A 517 16.98 61.83 -16.02
CA ILE A 517 16.82 60.79 -17.04
C ILE A 517 18.02 59.85 -17.01
N ALA A 518 19.26 60.36 -17.04
CA ALA A 518 20.46 59.53 -16.99
C ALA A 518 20.48 58.59 -15.76
N ARG A 519 20.14 59.11 -14.57
CA ARG A 519 20.03 58.29 -13.35
C ARG A 519 18.93 57.23 -13.45
N ALA A 520 17.77 57.57 -14.00
CA ALA A 520 16.69 56.61 -14.21
C ALA A 520 17.10 55.52 -15.21
N THR A 521 17.81 55.88 -16.26
CA THR A 521 18.34 54.94 -17.26
C THR A 521 19.38 53.99 -16.66
N GLU A 522 20.28 54.47 -15.79
CA GLU A 522 21.21 53.60 -15.03
C GLU A 522 20.48 52.59 -14.13
N GLN A 523 19.41 53.03 -13.44
CA GLN A 523 18.58 52.12 -12.63
C GLN A 523 17.86 51.09 -13.49
N GLN A 524 17.33 51.49 -14.65
CA GLN A 524 16.70 50.57 -15.61
C GLN A 524 17.69 49.56 -16.18
N GLN A 525 18.94 49.96 -16.40
CA GLN A 525 20.01 49.05 -16.85
C GLN A 525 20.27 47.96 -15.81
N GLN A 526 20.46 48.34 -14.53
CA GLN A 526 20.62 47.37 -13.43
C GLN A 526 19.40 46.46 -13.27
N GLY A 527 18.19 47.01 -13.44
CA GLY A 527 16.95 46.23 -13.44
C GLY A 527 16.92 45.18 -14.55
N SER A 528 17.31 45.57 -15.77
CA SER A 528 17.38 44.67 -16.93
C SER A 528 18.40 43.54 -16.72
N GLU A 529 19.58 43.84 -16.17
CA GLU A 529 20.58 42.83 -15.82
C GLU A 529 20.07 41.83 -14.77
N SER A 530 19.36 42.32 -13.76
CA SER A 530 18.73 41.44 -12.75
C SER A 530 17.66 40.53 -13.36
N ILE A 531 16.87 41.03 -14.32
CA ILE A 531 15.89 40.22 -15.04
C ILE A 531 16.60 39.14 -15.86
N THR A 532 17.66 39.49 -16.59
CA THR A 532 18.47 38.52 -17.35
C THR A 532 19.01 37.41 -16.47
N GLN A 533 19.53 37.72 -15.28
CA GLN A 533 19.99 36.69 -14.34
C GLN A 533 18.85 35.76 -13.91
N ARG A 534 17.66 36.31 -13.60
CA ARG A 534 16.48 35.52 -13.23
C ARG A 534 15.98 34.64 -14.38
N ILE A 535 16.14 35.08 -15.63
CA ILE A 535 15.85 34.26 -16.81
C ILE A 535 16.79 33.04 -16.84
N THR A 536 18.09 33.22 -16.64
CA THR A 536 19.04 32.10 -16.57
C THR A 536 18.71 31.13 -15.44
N ASP A 537 18.32 31.64 -14.27
CA ASP A 537 17.88 30.79 -13.16
C ASP A 537 16.61 29.99 -13.53
N LEU A 538 15.66 30.60 -14.24
CA LEU A 538 14.44 29.93 -14.73
C LEU A 538 14.77 28.84 -15.76
N GLU A 539 15.74 29.05 -16.65
CA GLU A 539 16.19 28.01 -17.59
C GLU A 539 16.78 26.80 -16.86
N SER A 540 17.59 27.04 -15.82
CA SER A 540 18.14 25.98 -14.97
C SER A 540 17.05 25.18 -14.26
N ILE A 541 16.05 25.86 -13.69
CA ILE A 541 14.89 25.24 -13.05
C ILE A 541 14.06 24.43 -14.06
N SER A 542 13.86 24.95 -15.27
CA SER A 542 13.16 24.26 -16.35
C SER A 542 13.87 22.97 -16.75
N SER A 543 15.20 23.03 -16.90
CA SER A 543 16.06 21.86 -17.20
C SER A 543 15.98 20.81 -16.08
N ALA A 544 16.05 21.23 -14.82
CA ALA A 544 15.89 20.34 -13.67
C ALA A 544 14.51 19.69 -13.63
N SER A 545 13.45 20.45 -13.94
CA SER A 545 12.07 19.95 -14.00
C SER A 545 11.89 18.90 -15.09
N ASN A 546 12.50 19.09 -16.27
CA ASN A 546 12.51 18.11 -17.36
C ASN A 546 13.24 16.82 -16.93
N ALA A 547 14.41 16.95 -16.31
CA ALA A 547 15.16 15.79 -15.80
C ALA A 547 14.34 15.01 -14.77
N GLN A 548 13.62 15.70 -13.88
CA GLN A 548 12.77 15.07 -12.88
C GLN A 548 11.53 14.40 -13.51
N ALA A 549 10.90 15.01 -14.51
CA ALA A 549 9.82 14.39 -15.27
C ALA A 549 10.28 13.06 -15.91
N ARG A 550 11.45 13.04 -16.55
CA ARG A 550 12.04 11.82 -17.12
C ARG A 550 12.30 10.74 -16.06
N ALA A 551 12.80 11.12 -14.88
CA ALA A 551 13.00 10.20 -13.77
C ALA A 551 11.68 9.60 -13.27
N LEU A 552 10.61 10.41 -13.18
CA LEU A 552 9.27 9.94 -12.85
C LEU A 552 8.74 8.96 -13.90
N THR A 553 8.98 9.18 -15.19
CA THR A 553 8.62 8.24 -16.26
C THR A 553 9.26 6.87 -16.02
N GLU A 554 10.56 6.85 -15.67
CA GLU A 554 11.27 5.61 -15.40
C GLU A 554 10.70 4.89 -14.16
N ILE A 555 10.40 5.64 -13.10
CA ILE A 555 9.79 5.11 -11.88
C ILE A 555 8.39 4.54 -12.17
N SER A 556 7.53 5.28 -12.89
CA SER A 556 6.21 4.80 -13.29
C SER A 556 6.31 3.50 -14.10
N ARG A 557 7.27 3.43 -15.04
CA ARG A 557 7.53 2.20 -15.80
C ARG A 557 7.97 1.03 -14.91
N LYS A 558 8.84 1.28 -13.93
CA LYS A 558 9.25 0.26 -12.94
C LYS A 558 8.08 -0.21 -12.09
N ILE A 559 7.22 0.70 -11.63
CA ILE A 559 6.00 0.38 -10.87
C ILE A 559 5.05 -0.47 -11.72
N SER A 560 4.81 -0.08 -12.98
CA SER A 560 3.96 -0.85 -13.90
C SER A 560 4.50 -2.26 -14.12
N ASN A 561 5.80 -2.42 -14.38
CA ASN A 561 6.44 -3.74 -14.54
C ASN A 561 6.35 -4.59 -13.25
N LEU A 562 6.58 -3.99 -12.08
CA LEU A 562 6.45 -4.67 -10.79
C LEU A 562 5.00 -5.10 -10.53
N THR A 563 4.05 -4.22 -10.84
CA THR A 563 2.62 -4.48 -10.71
C THR A 563 2.20 -5.64 -11.63
N GLN A 564 2.66 -5.65 -12.88
CA GLN A 564 2.44 -6.74 -13.84
C GLN A 564 3.01 -8.07 -13.31
N SER A 565 4.21 -8.04 -12.74
CA SER A 565 4.87 -9.22 -12.18
C SER A 565 4.12 -9.76 -10.96
N LEU A 566 3.72 -8.89 -10.03
CA LEU A 566 2.92 -9.26 -8.87
C LEU A 566 1.51 -9.74 -9.27
N LYS A 567 0.90 -9.12 -10.28
CA LYS A 567 -0.39 -9.54 -10.86
C LYS A 567 -0.28 -10.93 -11.45
N SER A 568 0.78 -11.23 -12.19
CA SER A 568 1.07 -12.57 -12.71
C SER A 568 1.21 -13.59 -11.57
N VAL A 569 2.00 -13.29 -10.54
CA VAL A 569 2.16 -14.17 -9.36
C VAL A 569 0.81 -14.38 -8.66
N SER A 570 0.06 -13.32 -8.38
CA SER A 570 -1.25 -13.41 -7.73
C SER A 570 -2.30 -14.13 -8.59
N GLY A 571 -2.19 -14.06 -9.92
CA GLY A 571 -3.07 -14.74 -10.87
C GLY A 571 -2.91 -16.26 -10.89
N HIS A 572 -1.82 -16.79 -10.32
CA HIS A 572 -1.69 -18.23 -10.07
C HIS A 572 -2.59 -18.72 -8.93
N PHE A 573 -3.22 -17.82 -8.16
CA PHE A 573 -4.18 -18.19 -7.13
C PHE A 573 -5.58 -17.91 -7.63
N LYS A 574 -6.42 -18.93 -7.65
CA LYS A 574 -7.85 -18.76 -7.90
C LYS A 574 -8.54 -18.39 -6.60
N ILE A 575 -9.02 -17.16 -6.54
CA ILE A 575 -9.72 -16.55 -5.38
C ILE A 575 -11.22 -16.49 -5.60
#